data_AF-A0A259S2F5-F1
#
_entry.id   AF-A0A259S2F5-F1
#
_cell.length_a   1.000
_cell.length_b   1.000
_cell.length_c   1.000
_cell.angle_alpha   90.00
_cell.angle_beta   90.00
_cell.angle_gamma   90.00
#
_symmetry.space_group_name_H-M   'P 1'
#
loop_
_entity.id
_entity.type
_entity.pdbx_description
1 polymer ?
#
loop_
_entity_poly.entity_id
_entity_poly.type
_entity_poly.pdbx_seq_one_letter_code
_entity_poly.pdbx_strand_id
1 'polypeptide(L)'
;MASTAKIRLRPNKIGFGFIALSIAMLLAAINYGNNLVFFISFLLLALMGNSAWQTRRHLKSCQIQLLNPPARFDGEIGMLPVQIESSINNPSILARAGEAEPLTLNLSAGRTELVELALRPMPRGRYATPDVILSTRYPIGLWTAETRWVSLAHWQWIYPKPAGEAPLPTNVLPAHAENADVSLQSGDDQFDHLRAYVSGDALSRIAFKHYARSGQMVTQHWQSSEAIHDEIILDYSQL
;
A
#
# COMPACT_ATOMS: atom_id res chain seq x y z
N MET A 1 -7.91 9.96 11.50
CA MET A 1 -7.25 9.78 12.81
C MET A 1 -7.54 8.37 13.30
N ALA A 2 -6.56 7.47 13.23
CA ALA A 2 -6.77 6.07 13.61
C ALA A 2 -6.76 5.91 15.14
N SER A 3 -7.66 5.03 15.60
CA SER A 3 -7.95 4.65 16.99
C SER A 3 -6.73 4.50 17.90
N THR A 4 -6.86 4.95 19.16
CA THR A 4 -5.89 4.80 20.25
C THR A 4 -5.47 3.33 20.41
N ALA A 5 -4.37 2.94 19.75
CA ALA A 5 -3.91 1.57 19.75
C ALA A 5 -3.48 1.15 21.17
N LYS A 6 -4.07 0.05 21.68
CA LYS A 6 -3.73 -0.47 23.02
C LYS A 6 -2.32 -1.05 22.98
N ILE A 7 -1.46 -0.59 23.88
CA ILE A 7 -0.11 -1.13 24.04
C ILE A 7 -0.14 -2.31 24.99
N ARG A 8 0.36 -3.45 24.51
CA ARG A 8 0.52 -4.68 25.27
C ARG A 8 1.98 -4.85 25.66
N LEU A 9 2.25 -4.96 26.95
CA LEU A 9 3.60 -5.18 27.49
C LEU A 9 3.67 -6.59 28.06
N ARG A 10 4.69 -7.37 27.68
CA ARG A 10 4.91 -8.74 28.15
C ARG A 10 6.40 -8.98 28.46
N PRO A 11 6.76 -9.72 29.53
CA PRO A 11 8.13 -10.17 29.72
C PRO A 11 8.51 -11.15 28.60
N ASN A 12 9.75 -11.09 28.12
CA ASN A 12 10.29 -12.13 27.24
C ASN A 12 11.03 -13.21 28.04
N LYS A 13 11.67 -14.18 27.37
CA LYS A 13 12.42 -15.26 28.03
C LYS A 13 13.47 -14.75 29.02
N ILE A 14 14.21 -13.71 28.65
CA ILE A 14 15.23 -13.07 29.51
C ILE A 14 14.53 -12.33 30.67
N GLY A 15 13.44 -11.61 30.40
CA GLY A 15 12.62 -10.96 31.41
C GLY A 15 12.08 -11.93 32.47
N PHE A 16 11.60 -13.11 32.06
CA PHE A 16 11.18 -14.15 33.00
C PHE A 16 12.34 -14.68 33.85
N GLY A 17 13.52 -14.90 33.25
CA GLY A 17 14.73 -15.25 34.00
C GLY A 17 15.12 -14.17 35.01
N PHE A 18 15.04 -12.90 34.62
CA PHE A 18 15.32 -11.76 35.49
C PHE A 18 14.33 -11.65 36.66
N ILE A 19 13.04 -11.90 36.42
CA ILE A 19 12.01 -11.99 37.46
C ILE A 19 12.35 -13.12 38.45
N ALA A 20 12.64 -14.32 37.94
CA ALA A 20 12.97 -15.48 38.77
C ALA A 20 14.21 -15.22 39.62
N LEU A 21 15.26 -14.64 39.05
CA LEU A 21 16.48 -14.26 39.76
C LEU A 21 16.20 -13.22 40.85
N SER A 22 15.39 -12.18 40.54
CA SER A 22 15.04 -11.15 41.51
C SER A 22 14.26 -11.71 42.70
N ILE A 23 13.34 -12.65 42.45
CA ILE A 23 12.59 -13.35 43.50
C ILE A 23 13.51 -14.25 44.32
N ALA A 24 14.39 -15.02 43.67
CA ALA A 24 15.34 -15.88 44.38
C ALA A 24 16.29 -15.08 45.28
N MET A 25 16.79 -13.93 44.80
CA MET A 25 17.62 -13.03 45.60
C MET A 25 16.86 -12.44 46.77
N LEU A 26 15.60 -12.06 46.58
CA LEU A 26 14.77 -11.55 47.67
C LEU A 26 14.53 -12.62 48.75
N LEU A 27 14.25 -13.87 48.34
CA LEU A 27 14.11 -14.98 49.28
C LEU A 27 15.40 -15.28 50.04
N ALA A 28 16.55 -15.22 49.36
CA ALA A 28 17.85 -15.35 50.00
C ALA A 28 18.09 -14.23 51.02
N ALA A 29 17.75 -12.98 50.68
CA ALA A 29 17.86 -11.84 51.60
C ALA A 29 17.02 -12.04 52.87
N ILE A 30 15.77 -12.51 52.71
CA ILE A 30 14.86 -12.81 53.81
C ILE A 30 15.40 -13.95 54.68
N ASN A 31 15.92 -15.00 54.06
CA ASN A 31 16.43 -16.17 54.79
C ASN A 31 17.68 -15.84 55.61
N TYR A 32 18.65 -15.14 55.01
CA TYR A 32 19.93 -14.82 55.65
C TYR A 32 19.92 -13.52 56.46
N GLY A 33 18.84 -12.72 56.41
CA GLY A 33 18.78 -11.41 57.05
C GLY A 33 19.85 -10.42 56.54
N ASN A 34 20.32 -10.60 55.30
CA ASN A 34 21.44 -9.84 54.75
C ASN A 34 20.96 -8.55 54.05
N ASN A 35 21.20 -7.40 54.70
CA ASN A 35 20.82 -6.07 54.20
C ASN A 35 21.41 -5.75 52.81
N LEU A 36 22.59 -6.25 52.47
CA LEU A 36 23.19 -6.03 51.14
C LEU A 36 22.41 -6.77 50.05
N VAL A 37 21.97 -8.00 50.33
CA VAL A 37 21.18 -8.79 49.37
C VAL A 37 19.78 -8.16 49.21
N PHE A 38 19.21 -7.59 50.27
CA PHE A 38 17.98 -6.79 50.16
C PHE A 38 18.16 -5.60 49.22
N PHE A 39 19.22 -4.82 49.41
CA PHE A 39 19.53 -3.67 48.54
C PHE A 39 19.63 -4.08 47.06
N ILE A 40 20.39 -5.13 46.76
CA ILE A 40 20.55 -5.63 45.39
C ILE A 40 19.20 -6.13 44.83
N SER A 41 18.41 -6.85 45.61
CA SER A 41 17.10 -7.36 45.18
C SER A 41 16.13 -6.23 44.81
N PHE A 42 16.05 -5.19 45.65
CA PHE A 42 15.22 -4.02 45.37
C PHE A 42 15.75 -3.20 44.19
N LEU A 43 17.08 -3.11 44.03
CA LEU A 43 17.70 -2.47 42.87
C LEU A 43 17.31 -3.19 41.56
N LEU A 44 17.34 -4.53 41.54
CA LEU A 44 16.92 -5.32 40.37
C LEU A 44 15.43 -5.10 40.06
N LEU A 45 14.56 -5.12 41.07
CA LEU A 45 13.13 -4.85 40.90
C LEU A 45 12.88 -3.43 40.38
N ALA A 46 13.59 -2.44 40.90
CA ALA A 46 13.50 -1.05 40.44
C ALA A 46 13.96 -0.92 38.98
N LEU A 47 15.07 -1.56 38.60
CA LEU A 47 15.55 -1.60 37.22
C LEU A 47 14.54 -2.26 36.28
N MET A 48 13.91 -3.35 36.72
CA MET A 48 12.88 -4.04 35.96
C MET A 48 11.63 -3.17 35.74
N GLY A 49 11.17 -2.48 36.78
CA GLY A 49 10.04 -1.54 36.69
C GLY A 49 10.34 -0.34 35.80
N ASN A 50 11.54 0.24 35.93
CA ASN A 50 12.00 1.33 35.08
C ASN A 50 12.10 0.87 33.61
N SER A 51 12.63 -0.33 33.36
CA SER A 51 12.68 -0.94 32.03
C SER A 51 11.29 -1.08 31.40
N ALA A 52 10.29 -1.57 32.16
CA ALA A 52 8.91 -1.68 31.71
C ALA A 52 8.33 -0.31 31.28
N TRP A 53 8.57 0.71 32.10
CA TRP A 53 8.13 2.08 31.82
C TRP A 53 8.79 2.66 30.57
N GLN A 54 10.11 2.50 30.43
CA GLN A 54 10.86 2.99 29.26
C GLN A 54 10.44 2.29 27.97
N THR A 55 10.33 0.95 27.96
CA THR A 55 9.87 0.20 26.77
C THR A 55 8.47 0.63 26.35
N ARG A 56 7.56 0.86 27.30
CA ARG A 56 6.22 1.37 26.99
C ARG A 56 6.26 2.80 26.46
N ARG A 57 7.11 3.68 27.02
CA ARG A 57 7.29 5.07 26.56
C ARG A 57 7.81 5.14 25.13
N HIS A 58 8.78 4.29 24.78
CA HIS A 58 9.30 4.17 23.42
C HIS A 58 8.20 3.78 22.42
N LEU A 59 7.35 2.81 22.75
CA LEU A 59 6.27 2.48 21.81
C LEU A 59 5.19 3.56 21.74
N LYS A 60 4.88 4.22 22.87
CA LYS A 60 3.91 5.34 22.94
C LYS A 60 4.32 6.56 22.14
N SER A 61 5.62 6.81 21.97
CA SER A 61 6.10 7.98 21.23
C SER A 61 5.86 7.88 19.73
N CYS A 62 5.48 6.69 19.23
CA CYS A 62 5.31 6.40 17.82
C CYS A 62 3.89 6.70 17.35
N GLN A 63 3.80 7.43 16.24
CA GLN A 63 2.57 7.67 15.50
C GLN A 63 2.69 7.00 14.14
N ILE A 64 1.58 6.46 13.66
CA ILE A 64 1.54 5.75 12.39
C ILE A 64 0.42 6.31 11.54
N GLN A 65 0.75 6.54 10.27
CA GLN A 65 -0.21 6.81 9.22
C GLN A 65 -0.05 5.75 8.12
N LEU A 66 -1.12 5.00 7.87
CA LEU A 66 -1.19 4.05 6.76
C LEU A 66 -1.50 4.82 5.47
N LEU A 67 -0.80 4.47 4.40
CA LEU A 67 -1.08 4.96 3.05
C LEU A 67 -1.78 3.85 2.25
N ASN A 68 -2.43 4.23 1.16
CA ASN A 68 -3.06 3.26 0.28
C ASN A 68 -1.98 2.41 -0.41
N PRO A 69 -2.05 1.07 -0.31
CA PRO A 69 -1.14 0.22 -1.05
C PRO A 69 -1.44 0.34 -2.56
N PRO A 70 -0.41 0.35 -3.42
CA PRO A 70 -0.62 0.29 -4.85
C PRO A 70 -1.31 -1.03 -5.23
N ALA A 71 -2.03 -0.99 -6.35
CA ALA A 71 -2.54 -2.21 -6.95
C ALA A 71 -1.38 -3.06 -7.48
N ARG A 72 -1.52 -4.38 -7.41
CA ARG A 72 -0.49 -5.34 -7.82
C ARG A 72 -1.11 -6.48 -8.61
N PHE A 73 -0.29 -7.30 -9.25
CA PHE A 73 -0.76 -8.48 -9.95
C PHE A 73 -0.73 -9.73 -9.05
N ASP A 74 -1.51 -10.73 -9.44
CA ASP A 74 -1.54 -12.03 -8.79
C ASP A 74 -0.14 -12.65 -8.70
N GLY A 75 0.24 -13.07 -7.49
CA GLY A 75 1.54 -13.69 -7.19
C GLY A 75 2.67 -12.71 -6.85
N GLU A 76 2.49 -11.40 -7.01
CA GLU A 76 3.53 -10.41 -6.69
C GLU A 76 3.60 -10.10 -5.18
N ILE A 77 4.83 -9.92 -4.67
CA ILE A 77 5.04 -9.37 -3.32
C ILE A 77 4.68 -7.89 -3.36
N GLY A 78 3.68 -7.51 -2.57
CA GLY A 78 3.24 -6.12 -2.47
C GLY A 78 4.03 -5.39 -1.41
N MET A 79 4.07 -4.06 -1.51
CA MET A 79 4.59 -3.20 -0.46
C MET A 79 3.46 -2.33 0.09
N LEU A 80 3.34 -2.28 1.42
CA LEU A 80 2.46 -1.36 2.12
C LEU A 80 3.27 -0.15 2.56
N PRO A 81 3.09 1.02 1.92
CA PRO A 81 3.70 2.25 2.39
C PRO A 81 3.07 2.67 3.72
N VAL A 82 3.92 2.89 4.73
CA VAL A 82 3.54 3.32 6.07
C VAL A 82 4.44 4.47 6.48
N GLN A 83 3.84 5.58 6.91
CA GLN A 83 4.57 6.67 7.54
C GLN A 83 4.60 6.43 9.05
N ILE A 84 5.80 6.45 9.62
CA ILE A 84 6.01 6.28 11.05
C ILE A 84 6.81 7.48 11.55
N GLU A 85 6.28 8.14 12.57
CA GLU A 85 6.94 9.25 13.25
C GLU A 85 7.17 8.88 14.71
N SER A 86 8.27 9.34 15.29
CA SER A 86 8.49 9.24 16.73
C SER A 86 8.82 10.59 17.35
N SER A 87 8.20 10.90 18.49
CA SER A 87 8.50 12.10 19.27
C SER A 87 9.81 12.04 20.06
N ILE A 88 10.47 10.88 20.10
CA ILE A 88 11.78 10.68 20.74
C ILE A 88 12.68 9.86 19.82
N ASN A 89 13.99 9.85 20.10
CA ASN A 89 14.90 8.90 19.44
C ASN A 89 14.54 7.48 19.86
N ASN A 90 14.17 6.67 18.89
CA ASN A 90 13.66 5.33 19.13
C ASN A 90 14.40 4.31 18.23
N PRO A 91 15.48 3.73 18.76
CA PRO A 91 16.23 2.72 18.03
C PRO A 91 15.51 1.37 18.07
N SER A 92 15.72 0.57 17.02
CA SER A 92 15.30 -0.83 16.95
C SER A 92 13.80 -1.07 17.18
N ILE A 93 12.96 -0.32 16.45
CA ILE A 93 11.54 -0.65 16.33
C ILE A 93 11.36 -1.71 15.26
N LEU A 94 10.60 -2.75 15.58
CA LEU A 94 10.20 -3.77 14.61
C LEU A 94 8.80 -3.43 14.09
N ALA A 95 8.68 -3.22 12.78
CA ALA A 95 7.43 -2.98 12.09
C ALA A 95 7.10 -4.14 11.14
N ARG A 96 5.84 -4.61 11.15
CA ARG A 96 5.37 -5.63 10.21
C ARG A 96 3.92 -5.42 9.80
N ALA A 97 3.59 -5.84 8.58
CA ALA A 97 2.23 -5.89 8.08
C ALA A 97 1.69 -7.33 8.16
N GLY A 98 0.65 -7.56 8.96
CA GLY A 98 0.07 -8.88 9.16
C GLY A 98 1.11 -9.91 9.61
N GLU A 99 1.25 -10.99 8.85
CA GLU A 99 2.21 -12.07 9.11
C GLU A 99 3.47 -12.00 8.24
N ALA A 100 3.76 -10.85 7.63
CA ALA A 100 5.02 -10.65 6.91
C ALA A 100 6.22 -10.57 7.87
N GLU A 101 7.41 -10.69 7.31
CA GLU A 101 8.65 -10.53 8.06
C GLU A 101 8.76 -9.12 8.65
N PRO A 102 9.25 -8.99 9.89
CA PRO A 102 9.42 -7.69 10.53
C PRO A 102 10.64 -6.95 9.99
N LEU A 103 10.45 -5.67 9.68
CA LEU A 103 11.51 -4.74 9.35
C LEU A 103 11.98 -4.00 10.61
N THR A 104 13.30 -3.91 10.79
CA THR A 104 13.89 -3.13 11.89
C THR A 104 14.15 -1.71 11.45
N LEU A 105 13.70 -0.75 12.25
CA LEU A 105 13.74 0.68 11.97
C LEU A 105 14.39 1.43 13.12
N ASN A 106 15.14 2.48 12.78
CA ASN A 106 15.67 3.45 13.73
C ASN A 106 15.00 4.79 13.47
N LEU A 107 14.12 5.21 14.37
CA LEU A 107 13.40 6.47 14.23
C LEU A 107 14.13 7.58 14.97
N SER A 108 14.40 8.67 14.26
CA SER A 108 14.92 9.90 14.86
C SER A 108 13.78 10.75 15.39
N ALA A 109 14.01 11.46 16.50
CA ALA A 109 13.00 12.33 17.10
C ALA A 109 12.52 13.41 16.11
N GLY A 110 11.20 13.54 15.96
CA GLY A 110 10.56 14.56 15.12
C GLY A 110 10.70 14.34 13.62
N ARG A 111 11.23 13.18 13.18
CA ARG A 111 11.32 12.83 11.77
C ARG A 111 10.25 11.80 11.40
N THR A 112 9.54 12.07 10.32
CA THR A 112 8.65 11.09 9.69
C THR A 112 9.48 10.23 8.73
N GLU A 113 9.44 8.92 8.94
CA GLU A 113 10.05 7.94 8.04
C GLU A 113 8.97 7.26 7.20
N LEU A 114 9.17 7.21 5.88
CA LEU A 114 8.34 6.44 4.97
C LEU A 114 8.95 5.05 4.84
N VAL A 115 8.18 4.03 5.17
CA VAL A 115 8.63 2.64 5.22
C VAL A 115 7.71 1.76 4.39
N GLU A 116 8.30 0.87 3.61
CA GLU A 116 7.58 -0.12 2.83
C GLU A 116 7.58 -1.46 3.57
N LEU A 117 6.41 -1.88 4.04
CA LEU A 117 6.24 -3.17 4.70
C LEU A 117 5.80 -4.22 3.68
N ALA A 118 6.52 -5.33 3.61
CA ALA A 118 6.17 -6.42 2.71
C ALA A 118 4.76 -6.96 2.99
N LEU A 119 4.01 -7.23 1.91
CA LEU A 119 2.71 -7.86 1.91
C LEU A 119 2.84 -9.23 1.26
N ARG A 120 2.25 -10.25 1.89
CA ARG A 120 2.24 -11.61 1.34
C ARG A 120 1.57 -11.64 -0.04
N PRO A 121 2.04 -12.46 -0.99
CA PRO A 121 1.35 -12.73 -2.23
C PRO A 121 -0.06 -13.25 -1.94
N MET A 122 -1.04 -12.77 -2.70
CA MET A 122 -2.44 -13.17 -2.60
C MET A 122 -3.00 -13.32 -4.02
N PRO A 123 -4.01 -14.19 -4.21
CA PRO A 123 -4.65 -14.36 -5.51
C PRO A 123 -5.41 -13.09 -5.91
N ARG A 124 -5.89 -13.02 -7.15
CA ARG A 124 -6.71 -11.90 -7.63
C ARG A 124 -7.89 -11.62 -6.69
N GLY A 125 -8.19 -10.34 -6.48
CA GLY A 125 -9.34 -9.92 -5.67
C GLY A 125 -9.15 -8.59 -4.95
N ARG A 126 -10.14 -8.26 -4.13
CA ARG A 126 -10.14 -7.09 -3.26
C ARG A 126 -9.91 -7.53 -1.82
N TYR A 127 -8.82 -7.07 -1.22
CA TYR A 127 -8.44 -7.43 0.14
C TYR A 127 -8.39 -6.20 1.03
N ALA A 128 -8.78 -6.37 2.29
CA ALA A 128 -8.50 -5.36 3.31
C ALA A 128 -6.99 -5.28 3.56
N THR A 129 -6.46 -4.08 3.74
CA THR A 129 -5.05 -3.92 4.12
C THR A 129 -4.80 -4.58 5.48
N PRO A 130 -3.74 -5.40 5.63
CA PRO A 130 -3.47 -6.07 6.89
C PRO A 130 -3.12 -5.10 8.01
N ASP A 131 -3.31 -5.55 9.25
CA ASP A 131 -2.93 -4.80 10.45
C ASP A 131 -1.43 -4.51 10.47
N VAL A 132 -1.05 -3.28 10.81
CA VAL A 132 0.35 -2.92 11.07
C VAL A 132 0.66 -3.13 12.54
N ILE A 133 1.73 -3.87 12.84
CA ILE A 133 2.14 -4.19 14.19
C ILE A 133 3.52 -3.58 14.41
N LEU A 134 3.63 -2.68 15.40
CA LEU A 134 4.93 -2.24 15.90
C LEU A 134 5.24 -2.94 17.20
N SER A 135 6.50 -3.35 17.35
CA SER A 135 7.03 -3.88 18.58
C SER A 135 8.41 -3.34 18.89
N THR A 136 8.74 -3.24 20.17
CA THR A 136 10.08 -2.86 20.62
C THR A 136 10.46 -3.63 21.87
N ARG A 137 11.76 -3.88 22.00
CA ARG A 137 12.40 -4.43 23.20
C ARG A 137 13.37 -3.45 23.85
N TYR A 138 13.51 -2.26 23.27
CA TYR A 138 14.42 -1.23 23.78
C TYR A 138 13.94 -0.72 25.15
N PRO A 139 14.84 -0.35 26.09
CA PRO A 139 16.30 -0.38 25.98
C PRO A 139 16.94 -1.71 26.37
N ILE A 140 16.53 -2.27 27.51
CA ILE A 140 17.26 -3.34 28.19
C ILE A 140 16.92 -4.72 27.60
N GLY A 141 15.77 -4.85 26.93
CA GLY A 141 15.37 -6.14 26.36
C GLY A 141 14.75 -7.11 27.35
N LEU A 142 14.26 -6.66 28.50
CA LEU A 142 13.50 -7.50 29.45
C LEU A 142 12.03 -7.66 29.04
N TRP A 143 11.49 -6.63 28.40
CA TRP A 143 10.09 -6.54 28.02
C TRP A 143 9.96 -6.50 26.50
N THR A 144 8.83 -6.98 25.99
CA THR A 144 8.38 -6.74 24.63
C THR A 144 7.09 -5.94 24.69
N ALA A 145 7.15 -4.70 24.21
CA ALA A 145 5.96 -3.91 23.96
C ALA A 145 5.50 -4.15 22.53
N GLU A 146 4.22 -4.39 22.33
CA GLU A 146 3.59 -4.55 21.02
C GLU A 146 2.32 -3.71 20.98
N THR A 147 2.06 -3.09 19.84
CA THR A 147 0.75 -2.51 19.57
C THR A 147 0.40 -2.65 18.10
N ARG A 148 -0.91 -2.69 17.86
CA ARG A 148 -1.52 -3.11 16.61
C ARG A 148 -2.42 -1.98 16.13
N TRP A 149 -2.17 -1.53 14.90
CA TRP A 149 -2.96 -0.56 14.19
C TRP A 149 -3.79 -1.28 13.14
N VAL A 150 -5.11 -1.16 13.28
CA VAL A 150 -6.08 -1.78 12.39
C VAL A 150 -6.46 -0.78 11.31
N SER A 151 -6.30 -1.19 10.06
CA SER A 151 -6.80 -0.44 8.91
C SER A 151 -8.29 -0.72 8.70
N LEU A 152 -9.15 0.23 9.03
CA LEU A 152 -10.59 0.09 8.78
C LEU A 152 -11.03 0.61 7.40
N ALA A 153 -10.17 1.35 6.70
CA ALA A 153 -10.57 2.11 5.50
C ALA A 153 -9.72 1.84 4.25
N HIS A 154 -8.62 1.10 4.35
CA HIS A 154 -7.73 0.86 3.21
C HIS A 154 -7.98 -0.54 2.60
N TRP A 155 -8.09 -0.56 1.27
CA TRP A 155 -8.27 -1.75 0.46
C TRP A 155 -7.13 -1.87 -0.55
N GLN A 156 -6.71 -3.10 -0.82
CA GLN A 156 -5.77 -3.42 -1.88
C GLN A 156 -6.49 -4.17 -3.00
N TRP A 157 -6.25 -3.74 -4.23
CA TRP A 157 -6.70 -4.44 -5.44
C TRP A 157 -5.58 -5.31 -5.99
N ILE A 158 -5.89 -6.56 -6.28
CA ILE A 158 -4.99 -7.52 -6.91
C ILE A 158 -5.58 -7.91 -8.26
N TYR A 159 -4.91 -7.48 -9.31
CA TYR A 159 -5.26 -7.75 -10.70
C TYR A 159 -4.86 -9.17 -11.10
N PRO A 160 -5.52 -9.76 -12.12
CA PRO A 160 -5.09 -11.04 -12.68
C PRO A 160 -3.66 -10.92 -13.22
N LYS A 161 -2.88 -12.00 -13.10
CA LYS A 161 -1.54 -12.06 -13.68
C LYS A 161 -1.61 -11.70 -15.18
N PRO A 162 -0.79 -10.74 -15.67
CA PRO A 162 -0.79 -10.40 -17.08
C PRO A 162 -0.37 -11.64 -17.89
N ALA A 163 -1.11 -11.92 -18.97
CA ALA A 163 -0.84 -13.04 -19.87
C ALA A 163 0.39 -12.82 -20.78
N GLY A 164 1.11 -11.69 -20.60
CA GLY A 164 2.24 -11.26 -21.42
C GLY A 164 1.84 -10.10 -22.34
N GLU A 165 2.76 -9.71 -23.22
CA GLU A 165 2.47 -8.80 -24.32
C GLU A 165 1.77 -9.61 -25.43
N ALA A 166 0.44 -9.58 -25.44
CA ALA A 166 -0.31 -10.02 -26.60
C ALA A 166 -0.16 -8.93 -27.68
N PRO A 167 0.44 -9.23 -28.85
CA PRO A 167 0.43 -8.28 -29.94
C PRO A 167 -1.03 -7.98 -30.25
N LEU A 168 -1.37 -6.69 -30.40
CA LEU A 168 -2.65 -6.31 -30.98
C LEU A 168 -2.78 -7.06 -32.31
N PRO A 169 -3.97 -7.59 -32.66
CA PRO A 169 -4.17 -8.26 -33.92
C PRO A 169 -3.70 -7.32 -35.04
N THR A 170 -2.56 -7.67 -35.63
CA THR A 170 -2.08 -7.00 -36.83
C THR A 170 -2.97 -7.56 -37.91
N ASN A 171 -3.83 -6.73 -38.48
CA ASN A 171 -4.71 -7.16 -39.54
C ASN A 171 -3.85 -7.87 -40.60
N VAL A 172 -4.08 -9.18 -40.77
CA VAL A 172 -3.37 -9.98 -41.76
C VAL A 172 -3.99 -9.56 -43.09
N LEU A 173 -3.42 -8.53 -43.71
CA LEU A 173 -3.67 -8.23 -45.10
C LEU A 173 -3.45 -9.52 -45.89
N PRO A 174 -4.42 -10.02 -46.67
CA PRO A 174 -4.14 -11.08 -47.62
C PRO A 174 -3.03 -10.55 -48.54
N ALA A 175 -1.89 -11.23 -48.52
CA ALA A 175 -0.70 -10.89 -49.27
C ALA A 175 -0.95 -11.12 -50.78
N HIS A 176 -1.77 -10.28 -51.41
CA HIS A 176 -1.95 -10.17 -52.86
C HIS A 176 -2.31 -8.72 -53.22
N ALA A 177 -1.35 -7.81 -53.01
CA ALA A 177 -1.27 -6.53 -53.70
C ALA A 177 0.18 -6.04 -53.67
N GLU A 178 1.05 -6.69 -54.44
CA GLU A 178 2.25 -6.01 -54.91
C GLU A 178 1.77 -4.78 -55.71
N ASN A 179 2.14 -3.58 -55.25
CA ASN A 179 1.74 -2.25 -55.73
C ASN A 179 0.50 -1.61 -55.07
N ALA A 180 0.49 -1.51 -53.74
CA ALA A 180 -0.25 -0.44 -53.08
C ALA A 180 0.73 0.41 -52.27
N ASP A 181 1.12 1.54 -52.85
CA ASP A 181 1.67 2.67 -52.14
C ASP A 181 0.80 2.90 -50.90
N VAL A 182 1.36 2.71 -49.71
CA VAL A 182 0.72 3.15 -48.47
C VAL A 182 0.94 4.66 -48.40
N SER A 183 0.28 5.38 -49.30
CA SER A 183 -0.14 6.73 -48.98
C SER A 183 -1.07 6.59 -47.80
N LEU A 184 -0.67 7.17 -46.67
CA LEU A 184 -1.60 7.81 -45.76
C LEU A 184 -2.40 8.82 -46.60
N GLN A 185 -3.41 8.31 -47.31
CA GLN A 185 -4.53 9.11 -47.76
C GLN A 185 -5.16 9.59 -46.46
N SER A 186 -4.68 10.74 -46.00
CA SER A 186 -5.56 11.74 -45.44
C SER A 186 -6.72 11.79 -46.42
N GLY A 187 -7.83 11.14 -46.05
CA GLY A 187 -9.06 11.23 -46.80
C GLY A 187 -9.29 12.71 -47.01
N ASP A 188 -9.19 13.14 -48.26
CA ASP A 188 -9.80 14.37 -48.69
C ASP A 188 -11.30 14.12 -48.54
N ASP A 189 -11.77 14.18 -47.29
CA ASP A 189 -13.17 14.08 -46.92
C ASP A 189 -13.80 15.30 -47.56
N GLN A 190 -14.31 15.11 -48.77
CA GLN A 190 -15.00 16.16 -49.49
C GLN A 190 -16.27 16.46 -48.69
N PHE A 191 -16.37 17.69 -48.21
CA PHE A 191 -17.55 18.21 -47.54
C PHE A 191 -18.77 17.93 -48.43
N ASP A 192 -19.71 17.12 -47.94
CA ASP A 192 -20.90 16.73 -48.71
C ASP A 192 -22.01 17.77 -48.47
N HIS A 193 -22.55 17.82 -47.25
CA HIS A 193 -23.59 18.79 -46.91
C HIS A 193 -23.73 19.00 -45.38
N LEU A 194 -24.41 20.09 -45.02
CA LEU A 194 -24.85 20.35 -43.64
C LEU A 194 -26.22 19.70 -43.43
N ARG A 195 -26.34 18.89 -42.38
CA ARG A 195 -27.61 18.27 -41.95
C ARG A 195 -28.01 18.79 -40.57
N ALA A 196 -29.30 18.82 -40.26
CA ALA A 196 -29.77 19.08 -38.91
C ALA A 196 -29.27 17.99 -37.94
N TYR A 197 -28.74 18.41 -36.79
CA TYR A 197 -28.22 17.50 -35.77
C TYR A 197 -29.28 16.51 -35.30
N VAL A 198 -28.90 15.22 -35.21
CA VAL A 198 -29.71 14.16 -34.62
C VAL A 198 -28.99 13.63 -33.38
N SER A 199 -29.75 13.30 -32.34
CA SER A 199 -29.23 12.69 -31.11
C SER A 199 -28.48 11.40 -31.43
N GLY A 200 -27.16 11.39 -31.23
CA GLY A 200 -26.26 10.29 -31.59
C GLY A 200 -25.08 10.74 -32.44
N ASP A 201 -25.16 11.90 -33.09
CA ASP A 201 -24.04 12.46 -33.83
C ASP A 201 -22.89 12.88 -32.90
N ALA A 202 -21.65 12.60 -33.32
CA ALA A 202 -20.46 13.00 -32.59
C ALA A 202 -20.37 14.53 -32.47
N LEU A 203 -20.18 15.05 -31.25
CA LEU A 203 -20.09 16.50 -31.00
C LEU A 203 -18.93 17.17 -31.76
N SER A 204 -17.88 16.43 -32.08
CA SER A 204 -16.75 16.93 -32.89
C SER A 204 -17.13 17.31 -34.31
N ARG A 205 -18.28 16.84 -34.82
CA ARG A 205 -18.77 17.09 -36.18
C ARG A 205 -19.79 18.24 -36.26
N ILE A 206 -20.06 18.94 -35.15
CA ILE A 206 -20.99 20.08 -35.14
C ILE A 206 -20.33 21.29 -35.82
N ALA A 207 -21.02 21.88 -36.82
CA ALA A 207 -20.59 23.14 -37.43
C ALA A 207 -20.92 24.32 -36.50
N PHE A 208 -20.09 24.52 -35.48
CA PHE A 208 -20.26 25.57 -34.47
C PHE A 208 -20.38 26.98 -35.07
N LYS A 209 -19.70 27.25 -36.20
CA LYS A 209 -19.81 28.54 -36.92
C LYS A 209 -21.23 28.80 -37.45
N HIS A 210 -21.93 27.76 -37.91
CA HIS A 210 -23.31 27.89 -38.35
C HIS A 210 -24.25 28.01 -37.15
N TYR A 211 -24.05 27.16 -36.13
CA TYR A 211 -24.82 27.20 -34.89
C TYR A 211 -24.79 28.58 -34.21
N ALA A 212 -23.61 29.21 -34.11
CA ALA A 212 -23.45 30.52 -33.51
C ALA A 212 -24.17 31.65 -34.28
N ARG A 213 -24.46 31.47 -35.56
CA ARG A 213 -25.13 32.47 -36.42
C ARG A 213 -26.63 32.26 -36.51
N SER A 214 -27.10 31.02 -36.59
CA SER A 214 -28.51 30.70 -36.83
C SER A 214 -29.26 30.12 -35.63
N GLY A 215 -28.54 29.75 -34.56
CA GLY A 215 -29.10 29.04 -33.41
C GLY A 215 -29.52 27.59 -33.70
N GLN A 216 -29.35 27.11 -34.94
CA GLN A 216 -29.70 25.75 -35.34
C GLN A 216 -28.46 24.85 -35.32
N MET A 217 -28.52 23.76 -34.54
CA MET A 217 -27.45 22.77 -34.51
C MET A 217 -27.45 21.97 -35.81
N VAL A 218 -26.35 22.07 -36.54
CA VAL A 218 -26.11 21.35 -37.78
C VAL A 218 -24.80 20.60 -37.69
N THR A 219 -24.77 19.38 -38.23
CA THR A 219 -23.60 18.52 -38.29
C THR A 219 -23.04 18.49 -39.70
N GLN A 220 -21.72 18.54 -39.81
CA GLN A 220 -21.01 18.39 -41.07
C GLN A 220 -20.95 16.90 -41.38
N HIS A 221 -21.63 16.50 -42.45
CA HIS A 221 -21.53 15.15 -42.96
C HIS A 221 -20.42 15.09 -43.99
N TRP A 222 -19.50 14.16 -43.79
CA TRP A 222 -18.38 13.89 -44.70
C TRP A 222 -18.71 12.58 -45.41
N GLN A 223 -18.62 12.55 -46.74
CA GLN A 223 -18.68 11.28 -47.47
C GLN A 223 -17.39 10.52 -47.18
N SER A 224 -17.46 9.56 -46.26
CA SER A 224 -16.43 8.55 -46.16
C SER A 224 -16.55 7.66 -47.41
N SER A 225 -15.60 7.76 -48.33
CA SER A 225 -15.38 6.71 -49.32
C SER A 225 -14.99 5.44 -48.56
N GLU A 226 -15.97 4.62 -48.20
CA GLU A 226 -15.87 3.29 -47.57
C GLU A 226 -14.52 3.08 -46.86
N ALA A 227 -14.22 3.97 -45.91
CA ALA A 227 -13.04 3.82 -45.08
C ALA A 227 -13.41 2.67 -44.16
N ILE A 228 -12.97 1.47 -44.51
CA ILE A 228 -13.03 0.26 -43.71
C ILE A 228 -12.70 0.69 -42.28
N HIS A 229 -13.72 0.90 -41.47
CA HIS A 229 -13.55 1.05 -40.04
C HIS A 229 -13.30 -0.39 -39.60
N ASP A 230 -12.02 -0.74 -39.54
CA ASP A 230 -11.59 -2.00 -38.95
C ASP A 230 -12.06 -1.99 -37.48
N GLU A 231 -13.26 -2.50 -37.27
CA GLU A 231 -13.78 -2.82 -35.95
C GLU A 231 -12.92 -3.96 -35.42
N ILE A 232 -11.92 -3.61 -34.62
CA ILE A 232 -11.10 -4.61 -33.92
C ILE A 232 -11.98 -5.18 -32.81
N ILE A 233 -12.67 -6.28 -33.10
CA ILE A 233 -13.41 -7.06 -32.12
C ILE A 233 -12.39 -7.87 -31.31
N LEU A 234 -12.13 -7.45 -30.08
CA LEU A 234 -11.30 -8.18 -29.13
C LEU A 234 -12.14 -9.27 -28.46
N ASP A 235 -12.01 -10.51 -28.95
CA ASP A 235 -12.56 -11.68 -28.28
C ASP A 235 -11.64 -12.10 -27.12
N TYR A 236 -12.03 -11.73 -25.90
CA TYR A 236 -11.29 -12.07 -24.68
C TYR A 236 -11.21 -13.58 -24.39
N SER A 237 -11.97 -14.43 -25.10
CA SER A 237 -11.86 -15.89 -24.98
C SER A 237 -10.70 -16.48 -25.79
N GLN A 238 -10.13 -15.70 -26.73
CA GLN A 238 -9.06 -16.13 -27.64
C GLN A 238 -7.67 -15.55 -27.27
N LEU A 239 -7.57 -14.85 -26.14
CA LEU A 239 -6.35 -14.31 -25.53
C LEU A 239 -5.99 -15.08 -24.26
#